data_AF-A0A352RVZ4-F1
#
_entry.id   AF-A0A352RVZ4-F1
#
_cell.length_a   1.000
_cell.length_b   1.000
_cell.length_c   1.000
_cell.angle_alpha   90.00
_cell.angle_beta   90.00
_cell.angle_gamma   90.00
#
_symmetry.space_group_name_H-M   'P 1'
#
loop_
_entity.id
_entity.type
_entity.pdbx_description
1 polymer ?
#
loop_
_entity_poly.entity_id
_entity_poly.type
_entity_poly.pdbx_seq_one_letter_code
_entity_poly.pdbx_strand_id
1 'polypeptide(L)'
;MREPDGGKTAILAEAGGIPGTDPALRRGTQAWTEWLIPGVGTTLGEITLLAAACSPYQQIEIGESAHFGRIFRLDGRVMSTEADAWIQHELMVAPMAATHGAPRSALVVGGGDGGSAFELLRIPTMREVVVAELDGEVVRLAREWLRGIHQGALDEPGDPRLSLAIGEGLGLMEAFARAGRQFDLIVYDLTEADDGSPAAALFSPHGLHTARRCLAPGGAMSLHLGPPLHRPETARRLLARLRHVFRHVAPLTTFVPAYGALWGIALASDALDIAAQPADKIAARLQQWQLEHKLRAYHAHLHPALFVHPRHVQAIFDSGSRPA
;
A
#
# COMPACT_ATOMS: atom_id res chain seq x y z
N MET A 1 22.47 19.44 11.80
CA MET A 1 21.17 20.15 11.75
C MET A 1 20.14 19.05 11.90
N ARG A 2 19.48 18.93 13.07
CA ARG A 2 18.50 17.87 13.33
C ARG A 2 17.29 18.11 12.44
N GLU A 3 16.79 17.05 11.81
CA GLU A 3 15.52 17.05 11.07
C GLU A 3 14.41 17.58 12.01
N PRO A 4 13.51 18.46 11.53
CA PRO A 4 12.32 18.77 12.29
C PRO A 4 11.44 17.52 12.26
N ASP A 5 11.10 17.01 13.44
CA ASP A 5 10.28 15.83 13.67
C ASP A 5 9.14 15.74 12.64
N GLY A 6 9.19 14.72 11.79
CA GLY A 6 8.12 14.38 10.87
C GLY A 6 6.81 14.20 11.63
N GLY A 7 5.91 15.17 11.46
CA GLY A 7 4.47 14.94 11.55
C GLY A 7 3.84 14.72 12.94
N LYS A 8 4.54 14.94 14.07
CA LYS A 8 3.90 14.83 15.40
C LYS A 8 3.38 16.13 16.01
N THR A 9 3.46 17.28 15.33
CA THR A 9 2.85 18.51 15.86
C THR A 9 2.48 19.52 14.77
N ALA A 10 1.26 19.45 14.23
CA ALA A 10 0.55 20.62 13.66
C ALA A 10 -0.92 20.33 13.31
N ILE A 11 -1.71 19.72 14.19
CA ILE A 11 -3.17 19.98 14.24
C ILE A 11 -3.64 20.27 15.68
N LEU A 12 -2.85 19.94 16.71
CA LEU A 12 -3.14 20.36 18.09
C LEU A 12 -2.58 21.75 18.48
N ALA A 13 -2.08 22.56 17.53
CA ALA A 13 -1.72 23.96 17.79
C ALA A 13 -2.87 24.96 17.50
N GLU A 14 -4.02 24.50 16.98
CA GLU A 14 -5.31 25.20 17.12
C GLU A 14 -6.25 24.49 18.11
N ALA A 15 -5.72 23.56 18.91
CA ALA A 15 -6.45 22.88 19.97
C ALA A 15 -5.82 23.20 21.33
N GLY A 16 -5.79 24.49 21.67
CA GLY A 16 -5.83 24.86 23.08
C GLY A 16 -7.15 24.32 23.64
N GLY A 17 -7.08 23.39 24.58
CA GLY A 17 -8.26 22.87 25.25
C GLY A 17 -9.07 24.02 25.84
N ILE A 18 -10.28 24.22 25.31
CA ILE A 18 -11.33 25.00 25.97
C ILE A 18 -12.37 23.99 26.46
N PRO A 19 -12.52 23.79 27.78
CA PRO A 19 -13.63 23.01 28.31
C PRO A 19 -14.94 23.73 27.97
N GLY A 20 -15.82 23.07 27.20
CA GLY A 20 -17.18 23.55 26.96
C GLY A 20 -17.59 23.84 25.51
N THR A 21 -16.89 23.36 24.49
CA THR A 21 -17.32 23.55 23.09
C THR A 21 -18.17 22.39 22.58
N ASP A 22 -19.39 22.73 22.17
CA ASP A 22 -20.45 21.90 21.56
C ASP A 22 -19.95 21.02 20.40
N PRO A 23 -20.22 19.70 20.38
CA PRO A 23 -19.94 18.82 19.24
C PRO A 23 -20.52 19.30 17.90
N ALA A 24 -21.50 20.21 17.90
CA ALA A 24 -22.09 20.80 16.70
C ALA A 24 -21.14 21.73 15.92
N LEU A 25 -20.01 22.17 16.49
CA LEU A 25 -19.10 23.15 15.86
C LEU A 25 -18.16 22.57 14.77
N ARG A 26 -18.18 21.26 14.48
CA ARG A 26 -17.36 20.63 13.42
C ARG A 26 -18.04 20.56 12.05
N ARG A 27 -19.09 21.34 11.80
CA ARG A 27 -19.82 21.38 10.52
C ARG A 27 -19.25 22.44 9.57
N GLY A 28 -17.97 22.31 9.22
CA GLY A 28 -17.31 23.16 8.23
C GLY A 28 -16.47 22.31 7.27
N THR A 29 -16.52 22.63 5.99
CA THR A 29 -15.63 22.04 4.98
C THR A 29 -14.18 22.41 5.28
N GLN A 30 -13.32 21.41 5.35
CA GLN A 30 -11.88 21.54 5.62
C GLN A 30 -11.06 21.34 4.35
N ALA A 31 -9.77 21.68 4.41
CA ALA A 31 -8.81 21.29 3.40
C ALA A 31 -7.80 20.33 4.02
N TRP A 32 -7.53 19.21 3.35
CA TRP A 32 -6.53 18.22 3.77
C TRP A 32 -5.39 18.21 2.79
N THR A 33 -4.15 18.26 3.29
CA THR A 33 -2.97 18.28 2.44
C THR A 33 -2.17 17.00 2.64
N GLU A 34 -1.89 16.30 1.54
CA GLU A 34 -0.88 15.25 1.48
C GLU A 34 0.48 15.88 1.19
N TRP A 35 1.40 15.79 2.15
CA TRP A 35 2.71 16.41 2.06
C TRP A 35 3.74 15.45 1.46
N LEU A 36 4.24 15.78 0.27
CA LEU A 36 5.28 15.00 -0.40
C LEU A 36 6.67 15.32 0.18
N ILE A 37 6.96 16.59 0.45
CA ILE A 37 8.14 17.07 1.18
C ILE A 37 7.78 18.38 1.89
N PRO A 38 8.59 18.89 2.82
CA PRO A 38 8.32 20.18 3.46
C PRO A 38 8.08 21.29 2.42
N GLY A 39 6.90 21.93 2.49
CA GLY A 39 6.50 23.01 1.58
C GLY A 39 5.97 22.57 0.21
N VAL A 40 5.91 21.26 -0.10
CA VAL A 40 5.32 20.74 -1.35
C VAL A 40 4.34 19.62 -1.03
N GLY A 41 3.09 19.81 -1.45
CA GLY A 41 2.02 18.85 -1.23
C GLY A 41 0.82 19.10 -2.12
N THR A 42 -0.14 18.18 -2.05
CA THR A 42 -1.40 18.23 -2.79
C THR A 42 -2.53 18.46 -1.80
N THR A 43 -3.32 19.52 -2.01
CA THR A 43 -4.45 19.86 -1.13
C THR A 43 -5.76 19.44 -1.75
N LEU A 44 -6.53 18.63 -1.00
CA LEU A 44 -7.91 18.28 -1.26
C LEU A 44 -8.80 19.23 -0.46
N GLY A 45 -9.61 20.03 -1.16
CA GLY A 45 -10.54 20.98 -0.55
C GLY A 45 -11.92 20.38 -0.31
N GLU A 46 -12.77 21.14 0.40
CA GLU A 46 -14.19 20.83 0.60
C GLU A 46 -14.44 19.50 1.34
N ILE A 47 -13.56 19.15 2.27
CA ILE A 47 -13.66 17.90 3.00
C ILE A 47 -14.62 18.02 4.17
N THR A 48 -15.61 17.12 4.22
CA THR A 48 -16.44 16.90 5.40
C THR A 48 -15.84 15.76 6.22
N LEU A 49 -15.44 16.01 7.47
CA LEU A 49 -14.98 14.96 8.38
C LEU A 49 -16.19 14.12 8.83
N LEU A 50 -16.12 12.81 8.67
CA LEU A 50 -17.20 11.86 8.98
C LEU A 50 -16.93 11.12 10.28
N ALA A 51 -15.70 10.63 10.42
CA ALA A 51 -15.27 9.84 11.56
C ALA A 51 -13.81 10.15 11.89
N ALA A 52 -13.48 10.10 13.17
CA ALA A 52 -12.11 10.19 13.64
C ALA A 52 -11.94 9.29 14.88
N ALA A 53 -10.78 8.67 14.99
CA ALA A 53 -10.36 7.92 16.16
C ALA A 53 -8.89 8.20 16.46
N CYS A 54 -8.49 8.01 17.70
CA CYS A 54 -7.08 8.01 18.10
C CYS A 54 -6.81 6.67 18.77
N SER A 55 -6.01 5.83 18.13
CA SER A 55 -5.55 4.57 18.70
C SER A 55 -4.22 4.79 19.44
N PRO A 56 -3.68 3.77 20.13
CA PRO A 56 -2.31 3.83 20.66
C PRO A 56 -1.22 4.00 19.60
N TYR A 57 -1.55 3.81 18.32
CA TYR A 57 -0.58 3.81 17.22
C TYR A 57 -0.60 5.13 16.43
N GLN A 58 -1.79 5.68 16.17
CA GLN A 58 -1.98 6.77 15.21
C GLN A 58 -3.35 7.46 15.36
N GLN A 59 -3.45 8.67 14.79
CA GLN A 59 -4.71 9.35 14.53
C GLN A 59 -5.30 8.85 13.21
N ILE A 60 -6.58 8.50 13.22
CA ILE A 60 -7.31 7.91 12.10
C ILE A 60 -8.46 8.85 11.73
N GLU A 61 -8.58 9.24 10.48
CA GLU A 61 -9.64 10.14 10.01
C GLU A 61 -10.27 9.63 8.72
N ILE A 62 -11.60 9.67 8.65
CA ILE A 62 -12.39 9.42 7.43
C ILE A 62 -13.10 10.72 7.06
N GLY A 63 -12.86 11.18 5.83
CA GLY A 63 -13.52 12.35 5.26
C GLY A 63 -14.30 11.99 4.01
N GLU A 64 -15.07 12.94 3.52
CA GLU A 64 -15.77 12.88 2.23
C GLU A 64 -15.51 14.15 1.43
N SER A 65 -15.34 13.97 0.12
CA SER A 65 -15.40 15.06 -0.85
C SER A 65 -16.20 14.64 -2.08
N ALA A 66 -16.75 15.62 -2.79
CA ALA A 66 -17.49 15.36 -4.02
C ALA A 66 -16.63 14.73 -5.13
N HIS A 67 -15.32 15.03 -5.17
CA HIS A 67 -14.42 14.58 -6.23
C HIS A 67 -13.74 13.24 -5.91
N PHE A 68 -13.34 13.03 -4.66
CA PHE A 68 -12.56 11.85 -4.25
C PHE A 68 -13.37 10.79 -3.49
N GLY A 69 -14.65 11.05 -3.20
CA GLY A 69 -15.48 10.17 -2.37
C GLY A 69 -14.96 10.12 -0.94
N ARG A 70 -15.00 8.94 -0.32
CA ARG A 70 -14.40 8.73 1.01
C ARG A 70 -12.88 8.80 0.93
N ILE A 71 -12.29 9.51 1.88
CA ILE A 71 -10.85 9.73 2.00
C ILE A 71 -10.40 9.20 3.36
N PHE A 72 -9.41 8.31 3.34
CA PHE A 72 -8.79 7.73 4.51
C PHE A 72 -7.48 8.45 4.83
N ARG A 73 -7.30 8.91 6.09
CA ARG A 73 -6.06 9.52 6.57
C ARG A 73 -5.55 8.87 7.85
N LEU A 74 -4.23 8.81 7.94
CA LEU A 74 -3.46 8.42 9.13
C LEU A 74 -2.45 9.51 9.47
N ASP A 75 -2.45 9.99 10.71
CA ASP A 75 -1.54 11.04 11.21
C ASP A 75 -1.45 12.26 10.27
N GLY A 76 -2.60 12.66 9.72
CA GLY A 76 -2.69 13.79 8.81
C GLY A 76 -2.20 13.53 7.37
N ARG A 77 -1.89 12.29 7.00
CA ARG A 77 -1.48 11.91 5.64
C ARG A 77 -2.59 11.14 4.94
N VAL A 78 -2.78 11.36 3.65
CA VAL A 78 -3.79 10.68 2.84
C VAL A 78 -3.28 9.31 2.46
N MET A 79 -4.03 8.27 2.84
CA MET A 79 -3.67 6.87 2.64
C MET A 79 -4.34 6.26 1.42
N SER A 80 -5.59 6.62 1.17
CA SER A 80 -6.36 6.15 0.03
C SER A 80 -7.64 6.96 -0.14
N THR A 81 -8.15 7.00 -1.37
CA THR A 81 -9.46 7.59 -1.68
C THR A 81 -10.28 6.65 -2.55
N GLU A 82 -11.60 6.67 -2.43
CA GLU A 82 -12.47 5.83 -3.26
C GLU A 82 -12.29 6.08 -4.77
N ALA A 83 -11.96 7.32 -5.14
CA ALA A 83 -11.81 7.69 -6.53
C ALA A 83 -10.58 7.07 -7.21
N ASP A 84 -9.51 6.75 -6.48
CA ASP A 84 -8.21 6.37 -7.06
C ASP A 84 -7.44 5.22 -6.38
N ALA A 85 -7.88 4.73 -5.22
CA ALA A 85 -7.19 3.65 -4.49
C ALA A 85 -6.95 2.38 -5.34
N TRP A 86 -7.89 2.06 -6.23
CA TRP A 86 -7.78 0.95 -7.19
C TRP A 86 -6.51 1.02 -8.04
N ILE A 87 -5.96 2.21 -8.32
CA ILE A 87 -4.73 2.35 -9.11
C ILE A 87 -3.57 1.65 -8.42
N GLN A 88 -3.38 1.92 -7.13
CA GLN A 88 -2.27 1.36 -6.38
C GLN A 88 -2.52 -0.12 -6.07
N HIS A 89 -3.71 -0.46 -5.57
CA HIS A 89 -4.04 -1.83 -5.18
C HIS A 89 -3.96 -2.79 -6.38
N GLU A 90 -4.49 -2.42 -7.56
CA GLU A 90 -4.37 -3.26 -8.76
C GLU A 90 -2.90 -3.43 -9.17
N LEU A 91 -2.09 -2.36 -9.13
CA LEU A 91 -0.69 -2.41 -9.57
C LEU A 91 0.25 -3.10 -8.58
N MET A 92 -0.12 -3.17 -7.30
CA MET A 92 0.58 -3.98 -6.31
C MET A 92 0.28 -5.47 -6.47
N VAL A 93 -0.95 -5.84 -6.86
CA VAL A 93 -1.39 -7.24 -6.90
C VAL A 93 -1.31 -7.87 -8.29
N ALA A 94 -1.95 -7.26 -9.28
CA ALA A 94 -2.25 -7.89 -10.56
C ALA A 94 -1.01 -8.29 -11.37
N PRO A 95 0.08 -7.48 -11.47
CA PRO A 95 1.28 -7.89 -12.19
C PRO A 95 1.96 -9.13 -11.58
N MET A 96 2.04 -9.21 -10.25
CA MET A 96 2.61 -10.35 -9.55
C MET A 96 1.75 -11.59 -9.73
N ALA A 97 0.44 -11.45 -9.47
CA ALA A 97 -0.51 -12.54 -9.58
C ALA A 97 -0.54 -13.11 -11.00
N ALA A 98 -0.63 -12.26 -12.02
CA ALA A 98 -0.69 -12.69 -13.41
C ALA A 98 0.59 -13.42 -13.85
N THR A 99 1.76 -12.97 -13.35
CA THR A 99 3.05 -13.61 -13.60
C THR A 99 3.17 -14.97 -12.91
N HIS A 100 2.81 -15.03 -11.61
CA HIS A 100 2.79 -16.27 -10.82
C HIS A 100 1.81 -17.29 -11.43
N GLY A 101 0.62 -16.82 -11.75
CA GLY A 101 -0.42 -17.50 -12.49
C GLY A 101 -1.29 -18.49 -11.76
N ALA A 102 -0.69 -19.15 -10.78
CA ALA A 102 -1.27 -20.09 -9.82
C ALA A 102 -1.71 -19.62 -8.43
N PRO A 103 -1.63 -18.34 -8.01
CA PRO A 103 -1.48 -18.02 -6.58
C PRO A 103 -2.72 -18.45 -5.77
N ARG A 104 -2.47 -19.09 -4.62
CA ARG A 104 -3.48 -19.66 -3.73
C ARG A 104 -3.46 -19.06 -2.33
N SER A 105 -2.33 -18.52 -1.89
CA SER A 105 -2.23 -17.87 -0.58
C SER A 105 -1.56 -16.50 -0.69
N ALA A 106 -2.06 -15.54 0.08
CA ALA A 106 -1.48 -14.21 0.14
C ALA A 106 -1.44 -13.65 1.56
N LEU A 107 -0.42 -12.85 1.84
CA LEU A 107 -0.29 -12.06 3.06
C LEU A 107 -0.23 -10.58 2.70
N VAL A 108 -1.15 -9.79 3.24
CA VAL A 108 -1.09 -8.33 3.25
C VAL A 108 -0.54 -7.91 4.61
N VAL A 109 0.53 -7.12 4.63
CA VAL A 109 1.07 -6.52 5.85
C VAL A 109 0.69 -5.04 5.82
N GLY A 110 -0.05 -4.59 6.84
CA GLY A 110 -0.86 -3.38 6.77
C GLY A 110 -2.14 -3.64 5.98
N GLY A 111 -2.55 -2.69 5.14
CA GLY A 111 -3.70 -2.84 4.24
C GLY A 111 -5.05 -2.96 4.97
N GLY A 112 -5.17 -2.39 6.17
CA GLY A 112 -6.40 -2.37 6.95
C GLY A 112 -7.59 -1.68 6.28
N ASP A 113 -7.36 -0.91 5.21
CA ASP A 113 -8.44 -0.35 4.38
C ASP A 113 -9.14 -1.40 3.50
N GLY A 114 -8.53 -2.58 3.34
CA GLY A 114 -9.06 -3.75 2.65
C GLY A 114 -8.91 -3.74 1.12
N GLY A 115 -8.32 -2.71 0.53
CA GLY A 115 -8.20 -2.60 -0.93
C GLY A 115 -7.28 -3.65 -1.56
N SER A 116 -6.11 -3.89 -0.97
CA SER A 116 -5.21 -4.98 -1.40
C SER A 116 -5.86 -6.36 -1.23
N ALA A 117 -6.60 -6.57 -0.13
CA ALA A 117 -7.33 -7.82 0.10
C ALA A 117 -8.42 -8.05 -0.95
N PHE A 118 -9.17 -7.01 -1.31
CA PHE A 118 -10.16 -7.07 -2.38
C PHE A 118 -9.54 -7.52 -3.70
N GLU A 119 -8.42 -6.92 -4.12
CA GLU A 119 -7.76 -7.29 -5.37
C GLU A 119 -7.25 -8.74 -5.37
N LEU A 120 -6.77 -9.23 -4.23
CA LEU A 120 -6.36 -10.63 -4.07
C LEU A 120 -7.54 -11.60 -4.16
N LEU A 121 -8.68 -11.28 -3.54
CA LEU A 121 -9.87 -12.13 -3.49
C LEU A 121 -10.57 -12.27 -4.86
N ARG A 122 -10.32 -11.33 -5.78
CA ARG A 122 -10.77 -11.41 -7.18
C ARG A 122 -10.06 -12.49 -7.99
N ILE A 123 -8.90 -12.97 -7.53
CA ILE A 123 -8.13 -14.01 -8.23
C ILE A 123 -8.81 -15.38 -8.00
N PRO A 124 -9.28 -16.09 -9.04
CA PRO A 124 -10.07 -17.31 -8.86
C PRO A 124 -9.33 -18.46 -8.16
N THR A 125 -8.00 -18.50 -8.25
CA THR A 125 -7.18 -19.53 -7.61
C THR A 125 -6.90 -19.26 -6.14
N MET A 126 -7.22 -18.05 -5.65
CA MET A 126 -6.97 -17.63 -4.28
C MET A 126 -7.83 -18.43 -3.31
N ARG A 127 -7.19 -19.04 -2.31
CA ARG A 127 -7.81 -19.85 -1.25
C ARG A 127 -7.72 -19.18 0.11
N GLU A 128 -6.69 -18.36 0.32
CA GLU A 128 -6.44 -17.70 1.60
C GLU A 128 -5.81 -16.32 1.37
N VAL A 129 -6.34 -15.31 2.04
CA VAL A 129 -5.75 -13.98 2.19
C VAL A 129 -5.68 -13.69 3.68
N VAL A 130 -4.50 -13.40 4.19
CA VAL A 130 -4.30 -12.91 5.56
C VAL A 130 -3.98 -11.44 5.50
N VAL A 131 -4.70 -10.61 6.26
CA VAL A 131 -4.34 -9.21 6.48
C VAL A 131 -3.78 -9.09 7.88
N ALA A 132 -2.49 -8.78 7.98
CA ALA A 132 -1.76 -8.52 9.21
C ALA A 132 -1.75 -7.01 9.46
N GLU A 133 -2.74 -6.52 10.21
CA GLU A 133 -2.93 -5.11 10.49
C GLU A 133 -2.56 -4.80 11.94
N LEU A 134 -1.77 -3.75 12.16
CA LEU A 134 -1.34 -3.33 13.48
C LEU A 134 -2.52 -2.81 14.30
N ASP A 135 -3.41 -2.06 13.65
CA ASP A 135 -4.40 -1.24 14.32
C ASP A 135 -5.84 -1.70 14.02
N GLY A 136 -6.47 -2.35 15.01
CA GLY A 136 -7.86 -2.79 14.90
C GLY A 136 -8.87 -1.65 14.66
N GLU A 137 -8.56 -0.41 15.07
CA GLU A 137 -9.44 0.74 14.80
C GLU A 137 -9.44 1.13 13.33
N VAL A 138 -8.33 0.91 12.60
CA VAL A 138 -8.28 1.11 11.14
C VAL A 138 -9.27 0.16 10.47
N VAL A 139 -9.23 -1.12 10.81
CA VAL A 139 -10.15 -2.13 10.25
C VAL A 139 -11.61 -1.79 10.59
N ARG A 140 -11.87 -1.39 11.85
CA ARG A 140 -13.23 -1.03 12.29
C ARG A 140 -13.79 0.13 11.46
N LEU A 141 -13.01 1.20 11.29
CA LEU A 141 -13.42 2.36 10.49
C LEU A 141 -13.49 2.04 9.00
N ALA A 142 -12.59 1.19 8.49
CA ALA A 142 -12.62 0.74 7.09
C ALA A 142 -13.92 0.00 6.76
N ARG A 143 -14.35 -0.92 7.63
CA ARG A 143 -15.63 -1.64 7.49
C ARG A 143 -16.84 -0.72 7.45
N GLU A 144 -16.82 0.32 8.29
CA GLU A 144 -17.95 1.24 8.42
C GLU A 144 -18.00 2.24 7.26
N TRP A 145 -16.84 2.70 6.77
CA TRP A 145 -16.78 3.88 5.91
C TRP A 145 -16.10 3.68 4.56
N LEU A 146 -15.29 2.64 4.36
CA LEU A 146 -14.43 2.47 3.18
C LEU A 146 -14.90 1.36 2.25
N ARG A 147 -16.22 1.08 2.22
CA ARG A 147 -16.79 0.08 1.31
C ARG A 147 -16.47 0.36 -0.17
N GLY A 148 -16.33 1.62 -0.58
CA GLY A 148 -15.90 1.97 -1.93
C GLY A 148 -14.45 1.56 -2.26
N ILE A 149 -13.62 1.27 -1.24
CA ILE A 149 -12.25 0.77 -1.39
C ILE A 149 -12.23 -0.76 -1.29
N HIS A 150 -12.70 -1.33 -0.18
CA HIS A 150 -12.61 -2.78 0.03
C HIS A 150 -13.71 -3.58 -0.70
N GLN A 151 -14.73 -2.93 -1.26
CA GLN A 151 -15.76 -3.55 -2.12
C GLN A 151 -16.40 -4.81 -1.50
N GLY A 152 -16.61 -4.77 -0.18
CA GLY A 152 -17.17 -5.87 0.60
C GLY A 152 -16.18 -6.92 1.12
N ALA A 153 -14.88 -6.83 0.81
CA ALA A 153 -13.87 -7.76 1.33
C ALA A 153 -13.84 -7.82 2.86
N LEU A 154 -14.07 -6.69 3.54
CA LEU A 154 -14.09 -6.60 5.00
C LEU A 154 -15.50 -6.76 5.63
N ASP A 155 -16.56 -6.98 4.85
CA ASP A 155 -17.95 -7.09 5.35
C ASP A 155 -18.14 -8.25 6.34
N GLU A 156 -19.26 -8.24 7.07
CA GLU A 156 -19.66 -9.32 7.98
C GLU A 156 -21.09 -9.82 7.66
N PRO A 157 -21.30 -11.14 7.47
CA PRO A 157 -20.28 -12.19 7.40
C PRO A 157 -19.38 -12.04 6.16
N GLY A 158 -18.06 -12.12 6.36
CA GLY A 158 -17.07 -11.86 5.31
C GLY A 158 -16.79 -13.02 4.35
N ASP A 159 -15.88 -12.78 3.39
CA ASP A 159 -15.38 -13.83 2.51
C ASP A 159 -14.59 -14.86 3.34
N PRO A 160 -14.95 -16.16 3.30
CA PRO A 160 -14.31 -17.19 4.13
C PRO A 160 -12.83 -17.41 3.80
N ARG A 161 -12.34 -16.86 2.69
CA ARG A 161 -10.92 -16.89 2.30
C ARG A 161 -10.12 -15.79 2.99
N LEU A 162 -10.76 -14.78 3.56
CA LEU A 162 -10.09 -13.68 4.24
C LEU A 162 -9.96 -13.95 5.74
N SER A 163 -8.78 -13.70 6.30
CA SER A 163 -8.53 -13.74 7.74
C SER A 163 -7.80 -12.48 8.18
N LEU A 164 -8.27 -11.87 9.26
CA LEU A 164 -7.62 -10.71 9.87
C LEU A 164 -6.76 -11.16 11.05
N ALA A 165 -5.50 -10.75 11.07
CA ALA A 165 -4.56 -10.96 12.17
C ALA A 165 -4.15 -9.59 12.73
N ILE A 166 -4.75 -9.20 13.86
CA ILE A 166 -4.41 -7.92 14.49
C ILE A 166 -3.13 -8.07 15.31
N GLY A 167 -2.09 -7.30 14.98
CA GLY A 167 -0.82 -7.30 15.69
C GLY A 167 0.34 -6.73 14.88
N GLU A 168 1.52 -6.70 15.51
CA GLU A 168 2.72 -6.15 14.88
C GLU A 168 3.18 -7.03 13.70
N GLY A 169 3.30 -6.42 12.52
CA GLY A 169 3.49 -7.13 11.26
C GLY A 169 4.77 -7.97 11.20
N LEU A 170 5.89 -7.47 11.75
CA LEU A 170 7.15 -8.22 11.75
C LEU A 170 7.05 -9.43 12.68
N GLY A 171 6.52 -9.27 13.89
CA GLY A 171 6.26 -10.36 14.83
C GLY A 171 5.33 -11.43 14.26
N LEU A 172 4.28 -11.04 13.55
CA LEU A 172 3.38 -11.96 12.86
C LEU A 172 4.09 -12.73 11.73
N MET A 173 4.85 -12.06 10.88
CA MET A 173 5.64 -12.72 9.84
C MET A 173 6.69 -13.67 10.43
N GLU A 174 7.36 -13.28 11.52
CA GLU A 174 8.30 -14.17 12.21
C GLU A 174 7.60 -15.41 12.77
N ALA A 175 6.40 -15.26 13.34
CA ALA A 175 5.59 -16.38 13.79
C ALA A 175 5.20 -17.31 12.64
N PHE A 176 4.76 -16.76 11.50
CA PHE A 176 4.48 -17.54 10.28
C PHE A 176 5.71 -18.28 9.77
N ALA A 177 6.85 -17.60 9.67
CA ALA A 177 8.11 -18.20 9.23
C ALA A 177 8.57 -19.34 10.17
N ARG A 178 8.47 -19.15 11.50
CA ARG A 178 8.78 -20.20 12.49
C ARG A 178 7.85 -21.41 12.37
N ALA A 179 6.57 -21.17 12.04
CA ALA A 179 5.59 -22.22 11.80
C ALA A 179 5.73 -22.87 10.41
N GLY A 180 6.68 -22.44 9.57
CA GLY A 180 6.83 -22.93 8.19
C GLY A 180 5.71 -22.50 7.25
N ARG A 181 4.90 -21.51 7.63
CA ARG A 181 3.81 -20.99 6.80
C ARG A 181 4.37 -20.06 5.73
N GLN A 182 3.98 -20.31 4.49
CA GLN A 182 4.43 -19.55 3.32
C GLN A 182 3.26 -19.08 2.47
N PHE A 183 3.46 -17.98 1.75
CA PHE A 183 2.47 -17.31 0.91
C PHE A 183 3.00 -17.20 -0.53
N ASP A 184 2.13 -17.40 -1.51
CA ASP A 184 2.49 -17.21 -2.92
C ASP A 184 2.71 -15.72 -3.23
N LEU A 185 1.92 -14.84 -2.60
CA LEU A 185 2.03 -13.39 -2.76
C LEU A 185 2.13 -12.69 -1.40
N ILE A 186 2.98 -11.66 -1.31
CA ILE A 186 3.03 -10.75 -0.15
C ILE A 186 2.83 -9.31 -0.62
N VAL A 187 1.92 -8.57 0.01
CA VAL A 187 1.70 -7.15 -0.26
C VAL A 187 2.08 -6.37 0.98
N TYR A 188 3.13 -5.56 0.90
CA TYR A 188 3.43 -4.55 1.92
C TYR A 188 2.66 -3.28 1.58
N ASP A 189 1.49 -3.17 2.20
CA ASP A 189 0.55 -2.07 2.04
C ASP A 189 0.71 -1.12 3.24
N LEU A 190 1.82 -0.38 3.20
CA LEU A 190 2.38 0.35 4.34
C LEU A 190 2.71 1.78 3.93
N THR A 191 2.54 2.69 4.88
CA THR A 191 2.52 4.13 4.64
C THR A 191 3.90 4.72 4.40
N GLU A 192 4.91 4.45 5.27
CA GLU A 192 6.28 4.92 5.08
C GLU A 192 7.35 4.01 5.74
N ALA A 193 8.54 3.99 5.14
CA ALA A 193 9.74 3.28 5.61
C ALA A 193 10.69 4.19 6.44
N ASP A 194 10.18 5.31 6.94
CA ASP A 194 10.99 6.31 7.63
C ASP A 194 11.32 5.89 9.08
N ASP A 195 12.46 6.36 9.57
CA ASP A 195 12.96 5.98 10.89
C ASP A 195 11.99 6.47 11.99
N GLY A 196 11.57 5.55 12.87
CA GLY A 196 10.62 5.82 13.95
C GLY A 196 9.15 5.54 13.61
N SER A 197 8.82 5.19 12.37
CA SER A 197 7.47 4.66 12.06
C SER A 197 7.29 3.26 12.67
N PRO A 198 6.06 2.86 13.06
CA PRO A 198 5.80 1.48 13.49
C PRO A 198 6.19 0.43 12.44
N ALA A 199 6.21 0.82 11.16
CA ALA A 199 6.56 -0.05 10.03
C ALA A 199 8.07 -0.11 9.73
N ALA A 200 8.91 0.74 10.33
CA ALA A 200 10.33 0.85 9.97
C ALA A 200 11.09 -0.49 10.04
N ALA A 201 10.74 -1.34 11.02
CA ALA A 201 11.35 -2.65 11.19
C ALA A 201 11.07 -3.61 10.00
N LEU A 202 9.92 -3.47 9.34
CA LEU A 202 9.53 -4.26 8.16
C LEU A 202 10.43 -3.98 6.95
N PHE A 203 10.92 -2.74 6.82
CA PHE A 203 11.80 -2.32 5.74
C PHE A 203 13.30 -2.51 6.04
N SER A 204 13.64 -3.01 7.24
CA SER A 204 15.01 -3.35 7.60
C SER A 204 15.51 -4.58 6.81
N PRO A 205 16.84 -4.81 6.73
CA PRO A 205 17.35 -6.06 6.17
C PRO A 205 16.74 -7.31 6.81
N HIS A 206 16.53 -7.31 8.13
CA HIS A 206 15.89 -8.44 8.82
C HIS A 206 14.42 -8.60 8.42
N GLY A 207 13.67 -7.50 8.34
CA GLY A 207 12.27 -7.51 7.91
C GLY A 207 12.11 -8.07 6.49
N LEU A 208 12.90 -7.59 5.54
CA LEU A 208 12.87 -8.07 4.15
C LEU A 208 13.31 -9.53 4.01
N HIS A 209 14.34 -9.96 4.76
CA HIS A 209 14.69 -11.39 4.81
C HIS A 209 13.57 -12.23 5.44
N THR A 210 12.83 -11.69 6.40
CA THR A 210 11.68 -12.36 7.00
C THR A 210 10.54 -12.52 5.99
N ALA A 211 10.19 -11.46 5.25
CA ALA A 211 9.25 -11.56 4.12
C ALA A 211 9.70 -12.61 3.10
N ARG A 212 10.99 -12.63 2.73
CA ARG A 212 11.53 -13.65 1.83
C ARG A 212 11.35 -15.07 2.36
N ARG A 213 11.52 -15.33 3.67
CA ARG A 213 11.26 -16.65 4.28
C ARG A 213 9.77 -17.02 4.26
N CYS A 214 8.89 -16.02 4.37
CA CYS A 214 7.44 -16.19 4.26
C CYS A 214 6.95 -16.38 2.81
N LEU A 215 7.79 -16.18 1.79
CA LEU A 215 7.39 -16.46 0.40
C LEU A 215 7.54 -17.95 0.08
N ALA A 216 6.52 -18.51 -0.57
CA ALA A 216 6.59 -19.83 -1.16
C ALA A 216 7.58 -19.86 -2.34
N PRO A 217 8.12 -21.03 -2.71
CA PRO A 217 8.90 -21.15 -3.94
C PRO A 217 8.09 -20.67 -5.15
N GLY A 218 8.63 -19.71 -5.90
CA GLY A 218 7.90 -19.08 -7.00
C GLY A 218 7.12 -17.82 -6.61
N GLY A 219 7.07 -17.46 -5.33
CA GLY A 219 6.30 -16.31 -4.84
C GLY A 219 6.91 -14.94 -5.17
N ALA A 220 6.12 -13.89 -4.97
CA ALA A 220 6.53 -12.51 -5.19
C ALA A 220 5.96 -11.57 -4.12
N MET A 221 6.63 -10.43 -3.92
CA MET A 221 6.14 -9.37 -3.05
C MET A 221 6.14 -7.99 -3.70
N SER A 222 5.22 -7.14 -3.26
CA SER A 222 5.13 -5.73 -3.65
C SER A 222 5.31 -4.80 -2.47
N LEU A 223 5.90 -3.62 -2.68
CA LEU A 223 5.93 -2.53 -1.70
C LEU A 223 5.96 -1.16 -2.37
N HIS A 224 5.54 -0.12 -1.66
CA HIS A 224 5.67 1.26 -2.14
C HIS A 224 7.12 1.77 -2.05
N LEU A 225 7.56 2.49 -3.08
CA LEU A 225 8.81 3.25 -3.08
C LEU A 225 8.60 4.74 -2.73
N GLY A 226 7.34 5.17 -2.58
CA GLY A 226 6.96 6.56 -2.38
C GLY A 226 7.04 7.39 -3.67
N PRO A 227 7.13 8.73 -3.57
CA PRO A 227 7.20 9.62 -4.73
C PRO A 227 8.66 9.81 -5.16
N PRO A 228 9.20 9.08 -6.17
CA PRO A 228 10.63 9.06 -6.45
C PRO A 228 11.21 10.42 -6.86
N LEU A 229 10.39 11.31 -7.43
CA LEU A 229 10.82 12.66 -7.81
C LEU A 229 10.96 13.61 -6.61
N HIS A 230 10.24 13.33 -5.51
CA HIS A 230 10.25 14.16 -4.30
C HIS A 230 11.14 13.55 -3.22
N ARG A 231 11.20 12.22 -3.13
CA ARG A 231 11.99 11.46 -2.15
C ARG A 231 12.89 10.40 -2.82
N PRO A 232 13.85 10.81 -3.67
CA PRO A 232 14.65 9.86 -4.45
C PRO A 232 15.51 8.95 -3.57
N GLU A 233 16.01 9.43 -2.42
CA GLU A 233 16.85 8.62 -1.52
C GLU A 233 16.08 7.46 -0.86
N THR A 234 14.80 7.65 -0.57
CA THR A 234 13.95 6.57 -0.04
C THR A 234 13.78 5.47 -1.07
N ALA A 235 13.47 5.82 -2.33
CA ALA A 235 13.38 4.85 -3.43
C ALA A 235 14.72 4.13 -3.65
N ARG A 236 15.85 4.85 -3.66
CA ARG A 236 17.20 4.26 -3.80
C ARG A 236 17.52 3.26 -2.70
N ARG A 237 17.31 3.63 -1.42
CA ARG A 237 17.56 2.74 -0.28
C ARG A 237 16.72 1.47 -0.37
N LEU A 238 15.42 1.61 -0.63
CA LEU A 238 14.50 0.47 -0.69
C LEU A 238 14.86 -0.47 -1.84
N LEU A 239 15.15 0.06 -3.02
CA LEU A 239 15.60 -0.75 -4.16
C LEU A 239 16.94 -1.44 -3.90
N ALA A 240 17.90 -0.75 -3.28
CA ALA A 240 19.16 -1.36 -2.89
C ALA A 240 18.93 -2.52 -1.92
N ARG A 241 18.13 -2.32 -0.86
CA ARG A 241 17.80 -3.38 0.10
C ARG A 241 17.10 -4.56 -0.58
N LEU A 242 16.11 -4.32 -1.43
CA LEU A 242 15.41 -5.37 -2.17
C LEU A 242 16.38 -6.16 -3.06
N ARG A 243 17.30 -5.51 -3.77
CA ARG A 243 18.29 -6.17 -4.65
C ARG A 243 19.35 -6.97 -3.88
N HIS A 244 19.55 -6.70 -2.60
CA HIS A 244 20.36 -7.58 -1.75
C HIS A 244 19.63 -8.88 -1.42
N VAL A 245 18.31 -8.79 -1.20
CA VAL A 245 17.47 -9.89 -0.71
C VAL A 245 16.92 -10.77 -1.84
N PHE A 246 16.52 -10.17 -2.95
CA PHE A 246 15.82 -10.83 -4.06
C PHE A 246 16.64 -10.82 -5.35
N ARG A 247 16.47 -11.88 -6.15
CA ARG A 247 17.10 -11.99 -7.48
C ARG A 247 16.52 -11.02 -8.50
N HIS A 248 15.20 -10.93 -8.59
CA HIS A 248 14.47 -10.08 -9.52
C HIS A 248 13.79 -8.96 -8.73
N VAL A 249 14.07 -7.70 -9.11
CA VAL A 249 13.46 -6.50 -8.54
C VAL A 249 13.06 -5.58 -9.69
N ALA A 250 11.77 -5.32 -9.80
CA ALA A 250 11.15 -4.56 -10.88
C ALA A 250 10.42 -3.35 -10.30
N PRO A 251 11.04 -2.15 -10.31
CA PRO A 251 10.32 -0.92 -10.01
C PRO A 251 9.32 -0.62 -11.13
N LEU A 252 8.14 -0.15 -10.76
CA LEU A 252 7.14 0.41 -11.65
C LEU A 252 6.70 1.79 -11.17
N THR A 253 6.12 2.58 -12.06
CA THR A 253 5.59 3.91 -11.72
C THR A 253 4.17 4.09 -12.20
N THR A 254 3.38 4.81 -11.41
CA THR A 254 2.03 5.26 -11.76
C THR A 254 1.79 6.68 -11.26
N PHE A 255 0.77 7.37 -11.75
CA PHE A 255 0.33 8.64 -11.18
C PHE A 255 -0.83 8.41 -10.23
N VAL A 256 -0.78 9.02 -9.04
CA VAL A 256 -1.83 8.90 -8.02
C VAL A 256 -2.49 10.27 -7.85
N PRO A 257 -3.73 10.45 -8.34
CA PRO A 257 -4.42 11.74 -8.32
C PRO A 257 -4.50 12.42 -6.95
N ALA A 258 -4.91 11.70 -5.91
CA ALA A 258 -5.06 12.25 -4.56
C ALA A 258 -3.72 12.70 -3.94
N TYR A 259 -2.62 12.07 -4.35
CA TYR A 259 -1.27 12.46 -3.90
C TYR A 259 -0.68 13.56 -4.79
N GLY A 260 -1.24 13.75 -5.99
CA GLY A 260 -0.72 14.68 -7.00
C GLY A 260 0.71 14.36 -7.45
N ALA A 261 1.11 13.09 -7.38
CA ALA A 261 2.51 12.69 -7.59
C ALA A 261 2.65 11.44 -8.47
N LEU A 262 3.76 11.38 -9.19
CA LEU A 262 4.30 10.11 -9.67
C LEU A 262 4.68 9.28 -8.45
N TRP A 263 4.17 8.06 -8.37
CA TRP A 263 4.35 7.12 -7.28
C TRP A 263 5.09 5.88 -7.78
N GLY A 264 6.11 5.45 -7.02
CA GLY A 264 6.87 4.24 -7.30
C GLY A 264 6.35 3.07 -6.49
N ILE A 265 6.34 1.90 -7.10
CA ILE A 265 6.06 0.60 -6.47
C ILE A 265 7.18 -0.35 -6.91
N ALA A 266 7.67 -1.22 -6.03
CA ALA A 266 8.61 -2.27 -6.41
C ALA A 266 7.95 -3.64 -6.28
N LEU A 267 8.18 -4.49 -7.28
CA LEU A 267 7.84 -5.91 -7.24
C LEU A 267 9.13 -6.71 -7.15
N ALA A 268 9.17 -7.72 -6.28
CA ALA A 268 10.37 -8.51 -6.03
C ALA A 268 10.08 -10.01 -5.95
N SER A 269 10.97 -10.84 -6.50
CA SER A 269 10.87 -12.30 -6.47
C SER A 269 12.25 -12.94 -6.66
N ASP A 270 12.43 -14.16 -6.18
CA ASP A 270 13.62 -14.96 -6.50
C ASP A 270 13.49 -15.75 -7.81
N ALA A 271 12.26 -15.98 -8.27
CA ALA A 271 11.96 -16.90 -9.37
C ALA A 271 11.24 -16.23 -10.54
N LEU A 272 10.42 -15.21 -10.27
CA LEU A 272 9.62 -14.56 -11.29
C LEU A 272 10.33 -13.31 -11.81
N ASP A 273 10.63 -13.30 -13.11
CA ASP A 273 10.95 -12.06 -13.81
C ASP A 273 9.65 -11.38 -14.25
N ILE A 274 9.09 -10.59 -13.32
CA ILE A 274 7.77 -9.96 -13.51
C ILE A 274 7.80 -8.98 -14.67
N ALA A 275 8.79 -8.08 -14.74
CA ALA A 275 8.88 -7.06 -15.78
C ALA A 275 9.06 -7.64 -17.20
N ALA A 276 9.67 -8.82 -17.31
CA ALA A 276 9.93 -9.46 -18.61
C ALA A 276 8.73 -10.22 -19.18
N GLN A 277 7.57 -10.25 -18.52
CA GLN A 277 6.43 -11.01 -19.05
C GLN A 277 5.83 -10.34 -20.29
N PRO A 278 5.66 -11.08 -21.40
CA PRO A 278 5.05 -10.53 -22.61
C PRO A 278 3.55 -10.28 -22.39
N ALA A 279 3.05 -9.22 -23.02
CA ALA A 279 1.65 -8.81 -22.91
C ALA A 279 0.66 -9.94 -23.23
N ASP A 280 0.92 -10.77 -24.26
CA ASP A 280 0.02 -11.85 -24.65
C ASP A 280 -0.16 -12.91 -23.55
N LYS A 281 0.91 -13.20 -22.79
CA LYS A 281 0.83 -14.14 -21.66
C LYS A 281 0.02 -13.55 -20.52
N ILE A 282 0.17 -12.25 -20.25
CA ILE A 282 -0.66 -11.54 -19.27
C ILE A 282 -2.11 -11.51 -19.73
N ALA A 283 -2.37 -11.23 -21.02
CA ALA A 283 -3.72 -11.20 -21.59
C ALA A 283 -4.43 -12.54 -21.43
N ALA A 284 -3.77 -13.64 -21.82
CA ALA A 284 -4.31 -14.99 -21.66
C ALA A 284 -4.63 -15.31 -20.20
N ARG A 285 -3.79 -14.88 -19.25
CA ARG A 285 -4.03 -15.07 -17.82
C ARG A 285 -5.21 -14.25 -17.31
N LEU A 286 -5.31 -12.97 -17.67
CA LEU A 286 -6.42 -12.12 -17.25
C LEU A 286 -7.76 -12.62 -17.82
N GLN A 287 -7.77 -13.07 -19.08
CA GLN A 287 -8.93 -13.72 -19.71
C GLN A 287 -9.32 -15.02 -19.01
N GLN A 288 -8.35 -15.87 -18.67
CA GLN A 288 -8.59 -17.09 -17.89
C GLN A 288 -9.28 -16.78 -16.55
N TRP A 289 -8.97 -15.64 -15.96
CA TRP A 289 -9.56 -15.19 -14.70
C TRP A 289 -10.80 -14.31 -14.83
N GLN A 290 -11.19 -13.96 -16.06
CA GLN A 290 -12.28 -13.02 -16.36
C GLN A 290 -12.09 -11.68 -15.65
N LEU A 291 -10.87 -11.16 -15.66
CA LEU A 291 -10.47 -9.88 -15.03
C LEU A 291 -10.08 -8.80 -16.05
N GLU A 292 -9.89 -9.15 -17.33
CA GLU A 292 -9.42 -8.28 -18.39
C GLU A 292 -10.26 -7.01 -18.61
N HIS A 293 -11.56 -7.07 -18.28
CA HIS A 293 -12.49 -5.95 -18.36
C HIS A 293 -12.99 -5.46 -16.99
N LYS A 294 -12.49 -6.05 -15.90
CA LYS A 294 -12.85 -5.67 -14.52
C LYS A 294 -11.76 -4.85 -13.84
N LEU A 295 -10.52 -4.97 -14.30
CA LEU A 295 -9.42 -4.14 -13.83
C LEU A 295 -9.51 -2.77 -14.52
N ARG A 296 -9.30 -1.71 -13.74
CA ARG A 296 -9.45 -0.32 -14.15
C ARG A 296 -8.11 0.30 -14.53
N ALA A 297 -7.05 -0.03 -13.79
CA ALA A 297 -5.69 0.45 -14.03
C ALA A 297 -4.94 -0.54 -14.88
N TYR A 298 -4.97 -1.81 -14.50
CA TYR A 298 -4.08 -2.80 -15.06
C TYR A 298 -4.70 -3.54 -16.26
N HIS A 299 -3.97 -3.54 -17.38
CA HIS A 299 -4.29 -4.38 -18.53
C HIS A 299 -3.01 -4.91 -19.18
N ALA A 300 -3.16 -5.94 -20.01
CA ALA A 300 -2.03 -6.69 -20.55
C ALA A 300 -1.00 -5.85 -21.33
N HIS A 301 -1.45 -4.90 -22.16
CA HIS A 301 -0.55 -4.02 -22.91
C HIS A 301 0.13 -2.95 -22.05
N LEU A 302 -0.46 -2.59 -20.90
CA LEU A 302 0.17 -1.68 -19.94
C LEU A 302 1.32 -2.36 -19.20
N HIS A 303 1.25 -3.67 -18.98
CA HIS A 303 2.23 -4.42 -18.19
C HIS A 303 3.71 -4.06 -18.52
N PRO A 304 4.21 -4.23 -19.76
CA PRO A 304 5.60 -3.87 -20.05
C PRO A 304 5.89 -2.38 -19.90
N ALA A 305 4.90 -1.51 -20.18
CA ALA A 305 5.07 -0.06 -20.09
C ALA A 305 5.20 0.44 -18.64
N LEU A 306 4.66 -0.28 -17.65
CA LEU A 306 4.81 0.06 -16.22
C LEU A 306 6.27 0.07 -15.76
N PHE A 307 7.12 -0.74 -16.40
CA PHE A 307 8.52 -0.93 -16.05
C PHE A 307 9.49 -0.15 -16.95
N VAL A 308 8.96 0.70 -17.85
CA VAL A 308 9.77 1.56 -18.71
C VAL A 308 9.64 3.01 -18.24
N HIS A 309 10.75 3.60 -17.82
CA HIS A 309 10.75 4.90 -17.19
C HIS A 309 11.45 5.98 -18.04
N PRO A 310 11.04 7.26 -17.91
CA PRO A 310 11.85 8.37 -18.39
C PRO A 310 13.26 8.32 -17.77
N ARG A 311 14.27 8.76 -18.53
CA ARG A 311 15.69 8.65 -18.12
C ARG A 311 16.00 9.21 -16.73
N HIS A 312 15.35 10.30 -16.34
CA HIS A 312 15.58 10.94 -15.03
C HIS A 312 15.02 10.10 -13.87
N VAL A 313 13.90 9.38 -14.08
CA VAL A 313 13.37 8.42 -13.10
C VAL A 313 14.21 7.15 -13.11
N GLN A 314 14.57 6.64 -14.29
CA GLN A 314 15.42 5.45 -14.42
C GLN A 314 16.75 5.62 -13.69
N ALA A 315 17.38 6.80 -13.78
CA ALA A 315 18.62 7.09 -13.07
C ALA A 315 18.49 6.94 -11.54
N ILE A 316 17.33 7.31 -10.96
CA ILE A 316 17.06 7.09 -9.53
C ILE A 316 17.01 5.59 -9.25
N PHE A 317 16.28 4.83 -10.06
CA PHE A 317 16.13 3.38 -9.86
C PHE A 317 17.41 2.59 -10.12
N ASP A 318 18.27 3.03 -11.03
CA ASP A 318 19.55 2.39 -11.34
C ASP A 318 20.57 2.63 -10.24
N SER A 319 20.59 3.82 -9.64
CA SER A 319 21.56 4.17 -8.59
C SER A 319 21.42 3.36 -7.29
N GLY A 320 20.30 2.66 -7.10
CA GLY A 320 20.11 1.67 -6.02
C GLY A 320 20.61 0.26 -6.37
N SER A 321 21.53 0.09 -7.32
CA SER A 321 22.03 -1.23 -7.75
C SER A 321 22.89 -1.90 -6.66
N ARG A 322 23.07 -3.23 -6.77
CA ARG A 322 23.88 -4.01 -5.82
C ARG A 322 25.29 -3.40 -5.72
N PRO A 323 25.84 -3.12 -4.53
CA PRO A 323 27.25 -2.83 -4.39
C PRO A 323 28.02 -4.04 -4.97
N ALA A 324 29.09 -3.72 -5.70
CA ALA A 324 29.94 -4.68 -6.40
C ALA A 324 30.53 -5.75 -5.47
#